data_AF-A0A952JLX4-F1
#
_entry.id   AF-A0A952JLX4-F1
#
_cell.length_a   1.000
_cell.length_b   1.000
_cell.length_c   1.000
_cell.angle_alpha   90.00
_cell.angle_beta   90.00
_cell.angle_gamma   90.00
#
_symmetry.space_group_name_H-M   'P 1'
#
loop_
_entity.id
_entity.type
_entity.pdbx_description
1 polymer ?
#
loop_
_entity_poly.entity_id
_entity_poly.type
_entity_poly.pdbx_seq_one_letter_code
_entity_poly.pdbx_strand_id
1 'polypeptide(L)'
;MKHLSSLNKYFWKYRWHFMLGIFFVVLTNYFRILAPQLTGYVVNTVVQSIKSPHINDFDIKKSEKDYDFIVRQVISSFDEKTGNKILYAGITLFVIAIISGFFMFLMRQTIIVMSRHIEYDQKNEIFSHYQKLDTEFYKTHSTGDLMNRIADDVSKVRMYTGPALMYFINLAAVLGFSIFFMFKASPRLTFVALAPLPILAIAIYMVNTIINKKSERIQA
;
A
#
# COMPACT_ATOMS: atom_id res chain seq x y z
N MET A 1 14.36 -11.69 -16.52
CA MET A 1 14.62 -10.50 -15.68
C MET A 1 15.64 -9.51 -16.26
N LYS A 2 16.55 -9.88 -17.19
CA LYS A 2 17.52 -8.93 -17.80
C LYS A 2 16.86 -7.73 -18.53
N HIS A 3 15.71 -7.93 -19.16
CA HIS A 3 14.99 -6.88 -19.90
C HIS A 3 14.42 -5.74 -19.03
N LEU A 4 14.21 -5.97 -17.73
CA LEU A 4 13.75 -4.92 -16.81
C LEU A 4 14.91 -4.09 -16.24
N SER A 5 16.17 -4.54 -16.41
CA SER A 5 17.33 -3.84 -15.87
C SER A 5 17.57 -2.48 -16.55
N SER A 6 17.11 -2.31 -17.79
CA SER A 6 17.15 -1.03 -18.51
C SER A 6 16.40 0.09 -17.78
N LEU A 7 15.39 -0.26 -16.98
CA LEU A 7 14.65 0.70 -16.17
C LEU A 7 15.41 1.20 -14.95
N ASN A 8 16.45 0.49 -14.50
CA ASN A 8 17.16 0.84 -13.28
C ASN A 8 17.83 2.22 -13.38
N LYS A 9 18.22 2.63 -14.59
CA LYS A 9 18.72 3.99 -14.89
C LYS A 9 17.72 5.07 -14.43
N TYR A 10 16.43 4.88 -14.69
CA TYR A 10 15.40 5.85 -14.32
C TYR A 10 15.09 5.80 -12.82
N PHE A 11 15.06 4.61 -12.20
CA PHE A 11 14.91 4.51 -10.75
C PHE A 11 16.04 5.20 -9.99
N TRP A 12 17.27 5.12 -10.51
CA TRP A 12 18.40 5.84 -9.93
C TRP A 12 18.30 7.35 -10.11
N LYS A 13 17.89 7.82 -11.31
CA LYS A 13 17.63 9.25 -11.59
C LYS A 13 16.62 9.84 -10.61
N TYR A 14 15.53 9.11 -10.30
CA TYR A 14 14.46 9.55 -9.41
C TYR A 14 14.50 8.90 -8.01
N ARG A 15 15.67 8.47 -7.53
CA ARG A 15 15.83 7.70 -6.29
C ARG A 15 15.18 8.35 -5.06
N TRP A 16 15.23 9.68 -4.96
CA TRP A 16 14.63 10.40 -3.83
C TRP A 16 13.11 10.33 -3.83
N HIS A 17 12.48 10.48 -4.99
CA HIS A 17 11.02 10.34 -5.12
C HIS A 17 10.57 8.91 -4.81
N PHE A 18 11.36 7.93 -5.26
CA PHE A 18 11.09 6.52 -5.02
C PHE A 18 11.22 6.13 -3.54
N MET A 19 12.31 6.55 -2.88
CA MET A 19 12.54 6.28 -1.46
C MET A 19 11.54 7.00 -0.56
N LEU A 20 11.25 8.28 -0.83
CA LEU A 20 10.19 9.02 -0.14
C LEU A 20 8.82 8.38 -0.38
N GLY A 21 8.57 7.91 -1.59
CA GLY A 21 7.37 7.15 -1.93
C GLY A 21 7.21 5.91 -1.06
N ILE A 22 8.23 5.05 -0.99
CA ILE A 22 8.23 3.87 -0.12
C ILE A 22 7.96 4.26 1.34
N PHE A 23 8.66 5.29 1.83
CA PHE A 23 8.47 5.78 3.19
C PHE A 23 7.01 6.21 3.45
N PHE A 24 6.41 6.98 2.55
CA PHE A 24 5.01 7.40 2.68
C PHE A 24 4.02 6.24 2.54
N VAL A 25 4.29 5.23 1.71
CA VAL A 25 3.46 4.01 1.64
C VAL A 25 3.43 3.32 3.01
N VAL A 26 4.62 3.12 3.61
CA VAL A 26 4.76 2.46 4.91
C VAL A 26 4.05 3.27 5.99
N LEU A 27 4.26 4.58 6.01
CA LEU A 27 3.67 5.49 7.00
C LEU A 27 2.14 5.56 6.88
N THR A 28 1.61 5.65 5.65
CA THR A 28 0.16 5.62 5.41
C THR A 28 -0.46 4.33 5.95
N ASN A 29 0.15 3.18 5.67
CA ASN A 29 -0.36 1.90 6.14
C ASN A 29 -0.23 1.72 7.65
N TYR A 30 0.83 2.27 8.25
CA TYR A 30 0.99 2.33 9.69
C TYR A 30 -0.15 3.12 10.35
N PHE A 31 -0.46 4.34 9.90
CA PHE A 31 -1.59 5.10 10.48
C PHE A 31 -2.95 4.43 10.26
N ARG A 32 -3.15 3.78 9.11
CA ARG A 32 -4.40 3.06 8.82
C ARG A 32 -4.64 1.89 9.77
N ILE A 33 -3.59 1.22 10.26
CA ILE A 33 -3.75 0.11 11.22
C ILE A 33 -3.99 0.56 12.66
N LEU A 34 -3.66 1.81 13.01
CA LEU A 34 -3.97 2.36 14.33
C LEU A 34 -5.48 2.55 14.54
N ALA A 35 -6.24 2.84 13.48
CA ALA A 35 -7.68 3.07 13.58
C ALA A 35 -8.46 1.85 14.12
N PRO A 36 -8.30 0.62 13.57
CA PRO A 36 -8.91 -0.57 14.16
C PRO A 36 -8.53 -0.84 15.61
N GLN A 37 -7.27 -0.58 15.98
CA GLN A 37 -6.80 -0.77 17.36
C GLN A 37 -7.50 0.19 18.33
N LEU A 38 -7.55 1.48 17.98
CA LEU A 38 -8.21 2.50 18.78
C LEU A 38 -9.72 2.24 18.86
N THR A 39 -10.36 1.85 17.76
CA THR A 39 -11.77 1.44 17.76
C THR A 39 -12.01 0.25 18.68
N GLY A 40 -11.14 -0.77 18.65
CA GLY A 40 -11.23 -1.91 19.56
C GLY A 40 -11.16 -1.51 21.04
N TYR A 41 -10.24 -0.60 21.38
CA TYR A 41 -10.15 -0.03 22.72
C TYR A 41 -11.46 0.69 23.11
N VAL A 42 -11.96 1.60 22.27
CA VAL A 42 -13.19 2.36 22.54
C VAL A 42 -14.38 1.44 22.77
N VAL A 43 -14.55 0.42 21.92
CA VAL A 43 -15.63 -0.56 22.05
C VAL A 43 -15.49 -1.31 23.39
N ASN A 44 -14.30 -1.77 23.74
CA ASN A 44 -14.07 -2.47 25.00
C ASN A 44 -14.37 -1.58 26.20
N THR A 45 -13.90 -0.33 26.20
CA THR A 45 -14.18 0.64 27.27
C THR A 45 -15.68 0.90 27.40
N VAL A 46 -16.40 1.15 26.31
CA VAL A 46 -17.85 1.41 26.33
C VAL A 46 -18.62 0.18 26.83
N VAL A 47 -18.30 -1.01 26.31
CA VAL A 47 -18.95 -2.27 26.73
C VAL A 47 -18.69 -2.54 28.21
N GLN A 48 -17.48 -2.31 28.69
CA GLN A 48 -17.11 -2.52 30.10
C GLN A 48 -17.79 -1.50 31.02
N SER A 49 -17.91 -0.24 30.58
CA SER A 49 -18.65 0.81 31.29
C SER A 49 -20.12 0.44 31.51
N ILE A 50 -20.72 -0.29 30.57
CA ILE A 50 -22.13 -0.73 30.63
C ILE A 50 -22.28 -2.02 31.46
N LYS A 51 -21.34 -2.98 31.35
CA LYS A 51 -21.49 -4.31 31.94
C LYS A 51 -21.07 -4.44 33.41
N SER A 52 -20.12 -3.65 33.90
CA SER A 52 -19.59 -3.84 35.26
C SER A 52 -19.04 -2.55 35.87
N PRO A 53 -19.83 -1.82 36.69
CA PRO A 53 -19.40 -0.57 37.32
C PRO A 53 -18.26 -0.72 38.35
N HIS A 54 -18.00 -1.94 38.84
CA HIS A 54 -17.02 -2.22 39.89
C HIS A 54 -16.15 -3.44 39.52
N ILE A 55 -15.19 -3.26 38.62
CA ILE A 55 -14.04 -4.16 38.48
C ILE A 55 -12.76 -3.32 38.52
N ASN A 56 -11.76 -3.82 39.26
CA ASN A 56 -10.48 -3.17 39.52
C ASN A 56 -9.76 -2.77 38.22
N ASP A 57 -9.16 -1.57 38.25
CA ASP A 57 -8.30 -0.89 37.25
C ASP A 57 -7.10 -1.73 36.72
N PHE A 58 -6.94 -2.95 37.22
CA PHE A 58 -5.79 -3.83 36.98
C PHE A 58 -5.90 -4.65 35.68
N ASP A 59 -7.12 -5.03 35.25
CA ASP A 59 -7.33 -5.77 33.99
C ASP A 59 -7.22 -4.85 32.75
N ILE A 60 -7.50 -3.55 32.91
CA ILE A 60 -7.39 -2.54 31.85
C ILE A 60 -5.91 -2.28 31.51
N LYS A 61 -5.04 -2.12 32.52
CA LYS A 61 -3.59 -1.86 32.34
C LYS A 61 -2.81 -3.03 31.75
N LYS A 62 -3.31 -4.27 31.85
CA LYS A 62 -2.68 -5.44 31.21
C LYS A 62 -2.97 -5.49 29.71
N SER A 63 -4.13 -5.01 29.28
CA SER A 63 -4.55 -4.89 27.88
C SER A 63 -3.84 -3.73 27.15
N GLU A 64 -3.48 -2.66 27.86
CA GLU A 64 -2.74 -1.52 27.30
C GLU A 64 -1.36 -1.90 26.73
N LYS A 65 -0.74 -2.98 27.23
CA LYS A 65 0.59 -3.44 26.78
C LYS A 65 0.61 -4.13 25.41
N ASP A 66 -0.53 -4.36 24.77
CA ASP A 66 -0.60 -4.98 23.45
C ASP A 66 -0.84 -3.97 22.32
N TYR A 67 -1.30 -2.77 22.66
CA TYR A 67 -1.49 -1.68 21.70
C TYR A 67 -0.18 -0.99 21.31
N ASP A 68 -0.18 -0.35 20.14
CA ASP A 68 0.96 0.45 19.66
C ASP A 68 1.31 1.61 20.61
N PHE A 69 2.58 2.04 20.62
CA PHE A 69 3.08 3.15 21.44
C PHE A 69 2.24 4.43 21.27
N ILE A 70 1.88 4.78 20.04
CA ILE A 70 1.07 5.98 19.76
C ILE A 70 -0.32 5.82 20.37
N VAL A 71 -0.94 4.64 20.20
CA VAL A 71 -2.27 4.37 20.76
C VAL A 71 -2.23 4.44 22.29
N ARG A 72 -1.18 3.92 22.93
CA ARG A 72 -1.01 4.04 24.40
C ARG A 72 -0.87 5.48 24.86
N GLN A 73 -0.05 6.28 24.19
CA GLN A 73 0.15 7.68 24.56
C GLN A 73 -1.15 8.48 24.43
N VAL A 74 -1.97 8.15 23.43
CA VAL A 74 -3.31 8.73 23.27
C VAL A 74 -4.23 8.24 24.39
N ILE A 75 -4.25 6.94 24.69
CA ILE A 75 -5.07 6.35 25.76
C ILE A 75 -4.75 6.96 27.13
N SER A 76 -3.47 7.07 27.50
CA SER A 76 -3.05 7.65 28.78
C SER A 76 -3.44 9.13 28.88
N SER A 77 -3.42 9.86 27.76
CA SER A 77 -3.89 11.25 27.70
C SER A 77 -5.42 11.36 27.87
N PHE A 78 -6.18 10.30 27.58
CA PHE A 78 -7.63 10.27 27.81
C PHE A 78 -8.01 9.99 29.25
N ASP A 79 -7.22 9.18 29.95
CA ASP A 79 -7.56 8.75 31.32
C ASP A 79 -7.41 9.88 32.34
N GLU A 80 -6.53 10.85 32.10
CA GLU A 80 -6.38 12.06 32.93
C GLU A 80 -7.54 13.07 32.79
N LYS A 81 -8.34 13.05 31.71
CA LYS A 81 -9.45 14.01 31.47
C LYS A 81 -10.82 13.32 31.53
N THR A 82 -11.29 13.10 32.75
CA THR A 82 -12.41 12.22 33.17
C THR A 82 -13.82 12.56 32.65
N GLY A 83 -14.05 13.57 31.82
CA GLY A 83 -15.42 13.96 31.41
C GLY A 83 -15.99 13.21 30.20
N ASN A 84 -15.25 13.13 29.09
CA ASN A 84 -15.80 12.79 27.77
C ASN A 84 -14.91 11.82 26.96
N LYS A 85 -14.55 10.66 27.54
CA LYS A 85 -13.63 9.67 26.93
C LYS A 85 -14.01 9.29 25.48
N ILE A 86 -15.30 9.16 25.19
CA ILE A 86 -15.82 8.80 23.86
C ILE A 86 -15.60 9.93 22.83
N LEU A 87 -15.84 11.19 23.21
CA LEU A 87 -15.67 12.33 22.32
C LEU A 87 -14.20 12.51 21.92
N TYR A 88 -13.28 12.41 22.88
CA TYR A 88 -11.85 12.51 22.63
C TYR A 88 -11.31 11.36 21.76
N ALA A 89 -11.83 10.14 21.95
CA ALA A 89 -11.49 9.03 21.08
C ALA A 89 -12.00 9.24 19.63
N GLY A 90 -13.21 9.76 19.47
CA GLY A 90 -13.77 10.14 18.17
C GLY A 90 -12.93 11.20 17.46
N ILE A 91 -12.52 12.26 18.18
CA ILE A 91 -11.63 13.30 17.64
C ILE A 91 -10.28 12.71 17.22
N THR A 92 -9.71 11.80 18.02
CA THR A 92 -8.42 11.18 17.68
C THR A 92 -8.53 10.29 16.45
N LEU A 93 -9.59 9.49 16.32
CA LEU A 93 -9.83 8.70 15.11
C LEU A 93 -9.92 9.61 13.87
N PHE A 94 -10.61 10.75 14.01
CA PHE A 94 -10.72 11.73 12.93
C PHE A 94 -9.36 12.34 12.56
N VAL A 95 -8.54 12.70 13.55
CA VAL A 95 -7.18 13.22 13.31
C VAL A 95 -6.29 12.16 12.64
N ILE A 96 -6.31 10.91 13.11
CA ILE A 96 -5.57 9.80 12.47
C ILE A 96 -6.03 9.62 11.02
N ALA A 97 -7.34 9.70 10.75
CA ALA A 97 -7.87 9.60 9.40
C ALA A 97 -7.35 10.72 8.49
N ILE A 98 -7.34 11.97 8.95
CA ILE A 98 -6.78 13.11 8.20
C ILE A 98 -5.29 12.90 7.92
N ILE A 99 -4.51 12.54 8.94
CA ILE A 99 -3.07 12.30 8.81
C ILE A 99 -2.81 11.17 7.80
N SER A 100 -3.56 10.07 7.89
CA SER A 100 -3.45 8.96 6.94
C SER A 100 -3.82 9.39 5.51
N GLY A 101 -4.84 10.24 5.35
CA GLY A 101 -5.24 10.80 4.06
C GLY A 101 -4.18 11.72 3.47
N PHE A 102 -3.53 12.52 4.30
CA PHE A 102 -2.41 13.38 3.89
C PHE A 102 -1.21 12.55 3.41
N PHE A 103 -0.81 11.52 4.15
CA PHE A 103 0.28 10.63 3.69
C PHE A 103 -0.11 9.84 2.44
N MET A 104 -1.37 9.45 2.29
CA MET A 104 -1.87 8.83 1.07
C MET A 104 -1.75 9.77 -0.13
N PHE A 105 -2.02 11.06 0.06
CA PHE A 105 -1.81 12.07 -0.98
C PHE A 105 -0.32 12.20 -1.33
N LEU A 106 0.57 12.32 -0.34
CA LEU A 106 2.02 12.41 -0.57
C LEU A 106 2.60 11.16 -1.24
N MET A 107 2.10 9.98 -0.89
CA MET A 107 2.43 8.72 -1.55
C MET A 107 2.11 8.76 -3.05
N ARG A 108 0.92 9.26 -3.43
CA ARG A 108 0.57 9.41 -4.85
C ARG A 108 1.42 10.48 -5.52
N GLN A 109 1.60 11.62 -4.86
CA GLN A 109 2.38 12.74 -5.40
C GLN A 109 3.84 12.37 -5.65
N THR A 110 4.40 11.45 -4.88
CA THR A 110 5.76 10.96 -5.10
C THR A 110 5.80 9.88 -6.18
N ILE A 111 5.18 8.71 -5.96
CA ILE A 111 5.34 7.54 -6.85
C ILE A 111 4.67 7.76 -8.22
N ILE A 112 3.44 8.28 -8.23
CA ILE A 112 2.68 8.40 -9.49
C ILE A 112 3.29 9.49 -10.37
N VAL A 113 3.64 10.65 -9.80
CA VAL A 113 4.27 11.75 -10.55
C VAL A 113 5.66 11.34 -11.03
N MET A 114 6.44 10.64 -10.20
CA MET A 114 7.72 10.06 -10.62
C MET A 114 7.56 9.13 -11.82
N SER A 115 6.53 8.26 -11.84
CA SER A 115 6.27 7.41 -13.01
C SER A 115 5.94 8.19 -14.28
N ARG A 116 5.30 9.37 -14.16
CA ARG A 116 5.02 10.26 -15.30
C ARG A 116 6.28 10.93 -15.82
N HIS A 117 7.20 11.31 -14.94
CA HIS A 117 8.50 11.83 -15.36
C HIS A 117 9.36 10.77 -16.07
N ILE A 118 9.33 9.52 -15.58
CA ILE A 118 9.95 8.40 -16.31
C ILE A 118 9.31 8.23 -17.70
N GLU A 119 7.98 8.23 -17.78
CA GLU A 119 7.25 8.09 -19.05
C GLU A 119 7.68 9.18 -20.05
N TYR A 120 7.76 10.44 -19.58
CA TYR A 120 8.21 11.57 -20.39
C TYR A 120 9.65 11.40 -20.89
N ASP A 121 10.58 11.04 -19.99
CA ASP A 121 11.98 10.82 -20.35
C ASP A 121 12.13 9.68 -21.36
N GLN A 122 11.40 8.58 -21.19
CA GLN A 122 11.40 7.44 -22.10
C GLN A 122 10.89 7.83 -23.49
N LYS A 123 9.77 8.57 -23.56
CA LYS A 123 9.23 9.07 -24.83
C LYS A 123 10.24 9.97 -25.54
N ASN A 124 10.90 10.87 -24.82
CA ASN A 124 11.91 11.75 -25.40
C ASN A 124 13.16 11.01 -25.90
N GLU A 125 13.64 10.00 -25.17
CA GLU A 125 14.80 9.18 -25.57
C GLU A 125 14.49 8.39 -26.85
N ILE A 126 13.32 7.76 -26.93
CA ILE A 126 12.88 7.01 -28.11
C ILE A 126 12.66 7.96 -29.30
N PHE A 127 11.98 9.09 -29.09
CA PHE A 127 11.73 10.07 -30.15
C PHE A 127 13.04 10.68 -30.70
N SER A 128 14.00 10.95 -29.83
CA SER A 128 15.33 11.43 -30.23
C SER A 128 16.12 10.39 -31.01
N HIS A 129 15.93 9.11 -30.70
CA HIS A 129 16.52 8.02 -31.45
C HIS A 129 15.88 7.88 -32.84
N TYR A 130 14.55 7.92 -32.93
CA TYR A 130 13.83 7.86 -34.20
C TYR A 130 14.27 8.97 -35.17
N GLN A 131 14.42 10.20 -34.71
CA GLN A 131 14.89 11.31 -35.56
C GLN A 131 16.27 11.09 -36.21
N LYS A 132 17.09 10.18 -35.68
CA LYS A 132 18.42 9.86 -36.20
C LYS A 132 18.43 8.68 -37.17
N LEU A 133 17.31 7.97 -37.29
CA LEU A 133 17.17 6.83 -38.20
C LEU A 133 17.09 7.31 -39.65
N ASP A 134 17.62 6.50 -40.55
CA ASP A 134 17.67 6.78 -41.97
C ASP A 134 16.32 6.53 -42.66
N THR A 135 16.21 6.97 -43.92
CA THR A 135 14.95 6.85 -44.67
C THR A 135 14.57 5.42 -45.05
N GLU A 136 15.50 4.48 -45.08
CA GLU A 136 15.22 3.07 -45.38
C GLU A 136 14.46 2.42 -44.22
N PHE A 137 14.81 2.75 -42.98
CA PHE A 137 14.07 2.31 -41.80
C PHE A 137 12.58 2.69 -41.87
N TYR A 138 12.28 3.93 -42.26
CA TYR A 138 10.89 4.42 -42.36
C TYR A 138 10.12 3.88 -43.57
N LYS A 139 10.80 3.32 -44.58
CA LYS A 139 10.16 2.61 -45.69
C LYS A 139 9.78 1.18 -45.31
N THR A 140 10.54 0.57 -44.40
CA THR A 140 10.32 -0.81 -43.94
C THR A 140 9.40 -0.90 -42.72
N HIS A 141 9.30 0.18 -41.93
CA HIS A 141 8.48 0.23 -40.71
C HIS A 141 7.39 1.30 -40.82
N SER A 142 6.14 0.92 -40.51
CA SER A 142 5.01 1.85 -40.53
C SER A 142 5.14 2.91 -39.43
N THR A 143 5.00 4.18 -39.79
CA THR A 143 4.96 5.32 -38.84
C THR A 143 3.89 5.13 -37.75
N GLY A 144 2.76 4.50 -38.09
CA GLY A 144 1.70 4.21 -37.12
C GLY A 144 2.16 3.22 -36.03
N ASP A 145 2.93 2.21 -36.40
CA ASP A 145 3.49 1.25 -35.43
C ASP A 145 4.52 1.92 -34.52
N LEU A 146 5.40 2.76 -35.07
CA LEU A 146 6.36 3.54 -34.28
C LEU A 146 5.67 4.45 -33.26
N MET A 147 4.56 5.09 -33.65
CA MET A 147 3.78 5.94 -32.77
C MET A 147 3.06 5.13 -31.67
N ASN A 148 2.47 3.99 -32.02
CA ASN A 148 1.84 3.08 -31.05
C ASN A 148 2.85 2.59 -30.01
N ARG A 149 4.07 2.25 -30.41
CA ARG A 149 5.12 1.82 -29.46
C ARG A 149 5.52 2.93 -28.50
N ILE A 150 5.62 4.18 -28.96
CA ILE A 150 5.88 5.34 -28.08
C ILE A 150 4.69 5.60 -27.15
N ALA A 151 3.46 5.50 -27.64
CA ALA A 151 2.27 5.85 -26.87
C ALA A 151 1.86 4.73 -25.89
N ASP A 152 1.63 3.53 -26.40
CA ASP A 152 1.01 2.42 -25.67
C ASP A 152 2.04 1.60 -24.89
N ASP A 153 3.12 1.19 -25.53
CA ASP A 153 4.09 0.32 -24.85
C ASP A 153 4.84 1.06 -23.74
N VAL A 154 5.24 2.31 -23.97
CA VAL A 154 5.83 3.15 -22.90
C VAL A 154 4.80 3.38 -21.78
N SER A 155 3.51 3.53 -22.10
CA SER A 155 2.46 3.65 -21.08
C SER A 155 2.30 2.36 -20.25
N LYS A 156 2.43 1.17 -20.85
CA LYS A 156 2.46 -0.10 -20.11
C LYS A 156 3.68 -0.19 -19.20
N VAL A 157 4.85 0.25 -19.68
CA VAL A 157 6.08 0.33 -18.87
C VAL A 157 5.88 1.28 -17.68
N ARG A 158 5.20 2.41 -17.87
CA ARG A 158 4.84 3.30 -16.76
C ARG A 158 3.98 2.61 -15.71
N MET A 159 2.98 1.82 -16.12
CA MET A 159 2.12 1.08 -15.18
C MET A 159 2.93 0.18 -14.24
N TYR A 160 4.03 -0.40 -14.74
CA TYR A 160 4.97 -1.14 -13.93
C TYR A 160 5.74 -0.23 -12.95
N THR A 161 6.34 0.86 -13.44
CA THR A 161 7.18 1.76 -12.61
C THR A 161 6.46 2.57 -11.54
N GLY A 162 5.16 2.80 -11.71
CA GLY A 162 4.35 3.55 -10.75
C GLY A 162 3.36 2.66 -10.00
N PRO A 163 2.13 2.47 -10.52
CA PRO A 163 1.06 1.75 -9.81
C PRO A 163 1.44 0.34 -9.34
N ALA A 164 2.01 -0.50 -10.21
CA ALA A 164 2.29 -1.89 -9.85
C ALA A 164 3.24 -2.00 -8.66
N LEU A 165 4.32 -1.20 -8.69
CA LEU A 165 5.29 -1.15 -7.61
C LEU A 165 4.71 -0.52 -6.34
N MET A 166 3.92 0.56 -6.46
CA MET A 166 3.18 1.14 -5.33
C MET A 166 2.29 0.10 -4.64
N TYR A 167 1.51 -0.66 -5.41
CA TYR A 167 0.62 -1.69 -4.87
C TYR A 167 1.38 -2.84 -4.24
N PHE A 168 2.51 -3.23 -4.81
CA PHE A 168 3.38 -4.25 -4.23
C PHE A 168 3.91 -3.83 -2.84
N ILE A 169 4.46 -2.61 -2.73
CA ILE A 169 4.96 -2.09 -1.44
C ILE A 169 3.80 -1.94 -0.45
N ASN A 170 2.65 -1.43 -0.92
CA ASN A 170 1.46 -1.29 -0.09
C ASN A 170 0.98 -2.63 0.45
N LEU A 171 0.93 -3.66 -0.41
CA LEU A 171 0.57 -5.02 0.00
C LEU A 171 1.54 -5.56 1.06
N ALA A 172 2.85 -5.41 0.83
CA ALA A 172 3.87 -5.85 1.78
C ALA A 172 3.75 -5.13 3.13
N ALA A 173 3.51 -3.82 3.13
CA ALA A 173 3.31 -3.04 4.34
C ALA A 173 2.03 -3.44 5.09
N VAL A 174 0.90 -3.55 4.38
CA VAL A 174 -0.38 -3.98 4.98
C VAL A 174 -0.26 -5.37 5.58
N LEU A 175 0.27 -6.35 4.84
CA LEU A 175 0.47 -7.70 5.35
C LEU A 175 1.41 -7.71 6.55
N GLY A 176 2.57 -7.03 6.45
CA GLY A 176 3.56 -6.98 7.51
C GLY A 176 3.01 -6.41 8.81
N PHE A 177 2.40 -5.21 8.76
CA PHE A 177 1.82 -4.59 9.95
C PHE A 177 0.61 -5.36 10.48
N SER A 178 -0.29 -5.84 9.61
CA SER A 178 -1.49 -6.57 10.03
C SER A 178 -1.13 -7.85 10.76
N ILE A 179 -0.24 -8.65 10.19
CA ILE A 179 0.21 -9.90 10.82
C ILE A 179 0.93 -9.59 12.14
N PHE A 180 1.83 -8.61 12.16
CA PHE A 180 2.56 -8.23 13.37
C PHE A 180 1.63 -7.84 14.53
N PHE A 181 0.66 -6.96 14.29
CA PHE A 181 -0.26 -6.52 15.33
C PHE A 181 -1.30 -7.58 15.72
N MET A 182 -1.75 -8.41 14.78
CA MET A 182 -2.62 -9.55 15.10
C MET A 182 -1.92 -10.56 16.01
N PHE A 183 -0.67 -10.91 15.71
CA PHE A 183 0.13 -11.81 16.55
C PHE A 183 0.35 -11.25 17.96
N LYS A 184 0.59 -9.94 18.09
CA LYS A 184 0.68 -9.28 19.40
C LYS A 184 -0.63 -9.35 20.18
N ALA A 185 -1.77 -9.13 19.53
CA ALA A 185 -3.07 -9.16 20.19
C ALA A 185 -3.46 -10.58 20.64
N SER A 186 -3.35 -11.59 19.76
CA SER A 186 -3.59 -12.98 20.13
C SER A 186 -3.08 -13.97 19.06
N PRO A 187 -2.08 -14.81 19.39
CA PRO A 187 -1.55 -15.79 18.43
C PRO A 187 -2.60 -16.81 17.99
N ARG A 188 -3.44 -17.30 18.92
CA ARG A 188 -4.43 -18.36 18.63
C ARG A 188 -5.49 -17.91 17.63
N LEU A 189 -6.06 -16.72 17.80
CA LEU A 189 -7.05 -16.16 16.87
C LEU A 189 -6.40 -15.81 15.52
N THR A 190 -5.14 -15.37 15.53
CA THR A 190 -4.39 -15.04 14.31
C THR A 190 -4.22 -16.26 13.40
N PHE A 191 -3.85 -17.42 13.95
CA PHE A 191 -3.74 -18.65 13.15
C PHE A 191 -5.09 -19.08 12.57
N VAL A 192 -6.17 -18.99 13.35
CA VAL A 192 -7.52 -19.30 12.87
C VAL A 192 -7.93 -18.35 11.75
N ALA A 193 -7.61 -17.06 11.86
CA ALA A 193 -7.91 -16.05 10.85
C ALA A 193 -7.07 -16.21 9.56
N LEU A 194 -5.82 -16.67 9.67
CA LEU A 194 -4.90 -16.85 8.53
C LEU A 194 -5.10 -18.19 7.80
N ALA A 195 -5.63 -19.21 8.46
CA ALA A 195 -5.80 -20.56 7.89
C ALA A 195 -6.55 -20.62 6.54
N PRO A 196 -7.56 -19.78 6.24
CA PRO A 196 -8.22 -19.76 4.94
C PRO A 196 -7.36 -19.18 3.80
N LEU A 197 -6.36 -18.34 4.10
CA LEU A 197 -5.60 -17.63 3.07
C LEU A 197 -4.76 -18.54 2.17
N PRO A 198 -4.02 -19.56 2.67
CA PRO A 198 -3.31 -20.51 1.83
C PRO A 198 -4.24 -21.26 0.87
N ILE A 199 -5.42 -21.67 1.33
CA ILE A 199 -6.43 -22.36 0.49
C ILE A 199 -6.87 -21.43 -0.64
N LEU A 200 -7.16 -20.17 -0.30
CA LEU A 200 -7.55 -19.16 -1.28
C LEU A 200 -6.42 -18.89 -2.29
N ALA A 201 -5.17 -18.82 -1.85
CA ALA A 201 -4.02 -18.62 -2.72
C ALA A 201 -3.85 -19.77 -3.73
N ILE A 202 -4.00 -21.02 -3.28
CA ILE A 202 -3.94 -22.21 -4.15
C ILE A 202 -5.10 -22.17 -5.17
N ALA A 203 -6.32 -21.88 -4.72
CA ALA A 203 -7.49 -21.79 -5.59
C ALA A 203 -7.32 -20.71 -6.67
N ILE A 204 -6.86 -19.51 -6.29
CA ILE A 204 -6.58 -18.42 -7.23
C ILE A 204 -5.50 -18.83 -8.24
N TYR A 205 -4.43 -19.48 -7.78
CA TYR A 205 -3.35 -19.94 -8.65
C TYR A 205 -3.84 -20.96 -9.69
N MET A 206 -4.67 -21.92 -9.28
CA MET A 206 -5.28 -22.90 -10.19
C MET A 206 -6.16 -22.21 -11.23
N VAL A 207 -7.05 -21.31 -10.80
CA VAL A 207 -7.95 -20.57 -11.71
C VAL A 207 -7.15 -19.72 -12.70
N ASN A 208 -6.15 -18.98 -12.24
CA ASN A 208 -5.30 -18.15 -13.09
C ASN A 208 -4.57 -18.99 -14.16
N THR A 209 -4.04 -20.16 -13.76
CA THR A 209 -3.37 -21.07 -14.70
C THR A 209 -4.33 -21.58 -15.78
N ILE A 210 -5.57 -21.92 -15.41
CA ILE A 210 -6.61 -22.35 -16.36
C ILE A 210 -6.97 -21.21 -17.31
N ILE A 211 -7.13 -19.99 -16.79
CA ILE A 211 -7.45 -18.80 -17.59
C ILE A 211 -6.34 -18.53 -18.61
N ASN A 212 -5.08 -18.49 -18.19
CA ASN A 212 -3.97 -18.22 -19.11
C ASN A 212 -3.86 -19.26 -20.21
N LYS A 213 -3.97 -20.54 -19.87
CA LYS A 213 -3.94 -21.63 -20.87
C LYS A 213 -5.11 -21.55 -21.86
N LYS A 214 -6.30 -21.15 -21.41
CA LYS A 214 -7.45 -20.96 -22.30
C LYS A 214 -7.28 -19.71 -23.18
N SER A 215 -6.76 -18.63 -22.62
CA SER A 215 -6.50 -17.38 -23.33
C SER A 215 -5.46 -17.58 -24.44
N GLU A 216 -4.36 -18.28 -24.16
CA GLU A 216 -3.31 -18.58 -25.15
C GLU A 216 -3.87 -19.40 -26.33
N ARG A 217 -4.74 -20.37 -26.07
CA ARG A 217 -5.37 -21.19 -27.13
C ARG A 217 -6.31 -20.40 -28.04
N ILE A 218 -6.89 -19.30 -27.56
CA ILE A 218 -7.80 -18.45 -28.34
C ILE A 218 -7.00 -17.39 -29.13
N GLN A 219 -5.83 -17.01 -28.62
CA GLN A 219 -4.96 -15.98 -29.21
C GLN A 219 -3.94 -16.53 -30.22
N ALA A 220 -3.68 -17.85 -30.20
CA ALA A 220 -2.86 -18.56 -31.18
C ALA A 220 -3.68 -18.97 -32.41
#